data_AF-A0A0T5ZL23-F1
#
_entry.id   AF-A0A0T5ZL23-F1
#
_cell.length_a   1.000
_cell.length_b   1.000
_cell.length_c   1.000
_cell.angle_alpha   90.00
_cell.angle_beta   90.00
_cell.angle_gamma   90.00
#
_symmetry.space_group_name_H-M   'P 1'
#
loop_
_entity.id
_entity.type
_entity.pdbx_description
1 polymer ?
#
loop_
_entity_poly.entity_id
_entity_poly.type
_entity_poly.pdbx_seq_one_letter_code
_entity_poly.pdbx_strand_id
1 'polypeptide(L)'
;MSRVRSLAGTLVAVALVVVGCGRGVPAGGLGPENPTAATPLASVTTAIETSASVLGSALAAGGYELDSVTGPFRSSEPAAFIGLPRAVYRVRLADPDDGPVVIYQLPDANAAGSAAADLAEYLASGSAKVNYPADALVSVAQLGPTVILTWFSPGRSDDPDAARGAFDLMATVGRAYQVLP
;
A
#
# COMPACT_ATOMS: atom_id res chain seq x y z
N MET A 1 -30.91 60.43 -28.56
CA MET A 1 -30.82 59.14 -29.29
C MET A 1 -31.58 58.11 -28.43
N SER A 2 -32.92 58.02 -28.48
CA SER A 2 -33.76 57.29 -29.45
C SER A 2 -33.06 56.02 -29.97
N ARG A 3 -33.54 54.78 -29.79
CA ARG A 3 -34.91 54.26 -29.90
C ARG A 3 -35.14 52.96 -29.09
N VAL A 4 -36.34 52.83 -28.55
CA VAL A 4 -37.03 51.58 -28.17
C VAL A 4 -37.70 50.95 -29.41
N ARG A 5 -37.71 49.61 -29.51
CA ARG A 5 -38.65 48.72 -30.26
C ARG A 5 -38.16 47.27 -30.11
N SER A 6 -38.76 46.40 -29.28
CA SER A 6 -40.07 45.71 -29.41
C SER A 6 -40.14 44.77 -30.61
N LEU A 7 -40.26 43.45 -30.37
CA LEU A 7 -41.44 42.63 -30.69
C LEU A 7 -41.18 41.12 -30.57
N ALA A 8 -42.19 40.46 -29.97
CA ALA A 8 -42.71 39.12 -30.25
C ALA A 8 -41.79 37.91 -29.95
N GLY A 9 -42.23 36.88 -29.26
CA GLY A 9 -43.61 36.46 -29.00
C GLY A 9 -43.75 34.98 -29.39
N THR A 10 -44.15 34.18 -28.40
CA THR A 10 -44.94 32.94 -28.59
C THR A 10 -44.20 31.72 -29.14
N LEU A 11 -44.12 30.63 -28.37
CA LEU A 11 -44.97 29.43 -28.57
C LEU A 11 -44.63 28.29 -27.59
N VAL A 12 -45.69 27.77 -26.97
CA VAL A 12 -46.00 26.33 -26.75
C VAL A 12 -45.05 25.53 -25.86
N ALA A 13 -45.37 25.24 -24.59
CA ALA A 13 -46.45 24.39 -24.06
C ALA A 13 -46.22 22.87 -24.26
N VAL A 14 -46.24 22.17 -23.11
CA VAL A 14 -46.60 20.74 -22.90
C VAL A 14 -45.61 19.68 -23.39
N ALA A 15 -45.02 18.93 -22.45
CA ALA A 15 -45.46 17.55 -22.17
C ALA A 15 -44.57 16.88 -21.12
N LEU A 16 -45.19 16.54 -19.99
CA LEU A 16 -44.71 15.52 -19.07
C LEU A 16 -44.75 14.17 -19.82
N VAL A 17 -43.62 13.48 -19.96
CA VAL A 17 -43.60 12.07 -20.32
C VAL A 17 -42.84 11.32 -19.24
N VAL A 18 -43.61 10.71 -18.33
CA VAL A 18 -43.14 9.58 -17.52
C VAL A 18 -43.24 8.35 -18.42
N VAL A 19 -42.09 7.80 -18.81
CA VAL A 19 -41.99 6.44 -19.34
C VAL A 19 -40.90 5.73 -18.53
N GLY A 20 -41.34 4.81 -17.68
CA GLY A 20 -40.49 3.76 -17.15
C GLY A 20 -40.26 2.65 -18.17
N CYS A 21 -39.33 1.76 -17.80
CA CYS A 21 -38.94 0.47 -18.42
C CYS A 21 -37.80 0.51 -19.45
N GLY A 22 -36.62 0.13 -18.97
CA GLY A 22 -35.79 -0.94 -19.55
C GLY A 22 -35.13 -0.70 -20.91
N ARG A 23 -33.82 -0.49 -20.89
CA ARG A 23 -32.81 -0.83 -21.93
C ARG A 23 -31.46 -0.23 -21.50
N GLY A 24 -30.30 -0.87 -21.63
CA GLY A 24 -29.98 -2.17 -22.19
C GLY A 24 -28.54 -2.51 -21.79
N VAL A 25 -28.26 -3.80 -21.66
CA VAL A 25 -26.91 -4.33 -21.51
C VAL A 25 -26.16 -4.03 -22.82
N PRO A 26 -25.08 -3.24 -22.84
CA PRO A 26 -24.15 -3.35 -23.95
C PRO A 26 -23.45 -4.70 -23.81
N ALA A 27 -23.58 -5.54 -24.83
CA ALA A 27 -22.80 -6.75 -25.00
C ALA A 27 -21.31 -6.37 -25.05
N GLY A 28 -20.67 -6.35 -23.89
CA GLY A 28 -19.22 -6.23 -23.75
C GLY A 28 -18.61 -7.55 -24.19
N GLY A 29 -17.95 -7.54 -25.35
CA GLY A 29 -17.19 -8.67 -25.85
C GLY A 29 -16.18 -9.16 -24.81
N LEU A 30 -15.99 -10.47 -24.80
CA LEU A 30 -14.86 -11.14 -24.15
C LEU A 30 -13.57 -10.66 -24.86
N GLY A 31 -13.06 -9.50 -24.44
CA GLY A 31 -11.67 -9.15 -24.67
C GLY A 31 -10.79 -10.05 -23.80
N PRO A 32 -9.55 -10.34 -24.23
CA PRO A 32 -8.64 -11.20 -23.48
C PRO A 32 -8.50 -10.66 -22.05
N GLU A 33 -8.83 -11.54 -21.10
CA GLU A 33 -8.62 -11.37 -19.67
C GLU A 33 -7.15 -11.01 -19.42
N ASN A 34 -6.89 -9.71 -19.33
CA ASN A 34 -5.59 -9.15 -18.97
C ASN A 34 -5.41 -9.42 -17.46
N PRO A 35 -4.48 -10.27 -17.00
CA PRO A 35 -4.37 -10.64 -15.59
C PRO A 35 -3.78 -9.53 -14.70
N THR A 36 -3.72 -8.29 -15.18
CA THR A 36 -3.05 -7.17 -14.52
C THR A 36 -4.04 -6.06 -14.16
N ALA A 37 -5.20 -6.41 -13.61
CA ALA A 37 -5.95 -5.44 -12.84
C ALA A 37 -5.17 -5.19 -11.56
N ALA A 38 -4.44 -4.08 -11.50
CA ALA A 38 -3.92 -3.56 -10.24
C ALA A 38 -5.09 -3.54 -9.25
N THR A 39 -4.98 -4.27 -8.15
CA THR A 39 -5.95 -4.19 -7.06
C THR A 39 -6.11 -2.71 -6.75
N PRO A 40 -7.33 -2.13 -6.76
CA PRO A 40 -7.49 -0.74 -6.40
C PRO A 40 -6.79 -0.54 -5.06
N LEU A 41 -5.87 0.41 -4.98
CA LEU A 41 -5.38 0.89 -3.70
C LEU A 41 -6.63 1.36 -2.97
N ALA A 42 -7.15 0.54 -2.05
CA ALA A 42 -8.10 1.02 -1.07
C ALA A 42 -7.47 2.30 -0.51
N SER A 43 -8.24 3.40 -0.46
CA SER A 43 -7.77 4.62 0.19
C SER A 43 -7.07 4.23 1.48
N VAL A 44 -5.80 4.64 1.61
CA VAL A 44 -4.94 4.23 2.72
C VAL A 44 -5.73 4.46 4.00
N THR A 45 -5.83 3.42 4.81
CA THR A 45 -6.69 3.49 5.99
C THR A 45 -6.01 4.28 7.09
N THR A 46 -6.79 4.83 8.01
CA THR A 46 -6.26 5.56 9.17
C THR A 46 -5.26 4.73 9.99
N ALA A 47 -5.43 3.40 10.06
CA ALA A 47 -4.50 2.51 10.75
C ALA A 47 -3.12 2.46 10.05
N ILE A 48 -3.11 2.40 8.72
CA ILE A 48 -1.88 2.42 7.94
C ILE A 48 -1.23 3.81 8.03
N GLU A 49 -1.99 4.90 7.89
CA GLU A 49 -1.48 6.27 8.01
C GLU A 49 -0.86 6.53 9.38
N THR A 50 -1.53 6.09 10.46
CA THR A 50 -1.01 6.23 11.82
C THR A 50 0.30 5.47 11.98
N SER A 51 0.38 4.25 11.45
CA SER A 51 1.58 3.42 11.55
C SER A 51 2.73 4.00 10.73
N ALA A 52 2.45 4.51 9.53
CA ALA A 52 3.42 5.22 8.71
C ALA A 52 3.92 6.51 9.39
N SER A 53 3.05 7.24 10.09
CA SER A 53 3.43 8.44 10.84
C SER A 53 4.35 8.13 12.03
N VAL A 54 4.08 7.04 12.77
CA VAL A 54 4.96 6.57 13.85
C VAL A 54 6.32 6.16 13.28
N LEU A 55 6.33 5.41 12.19
CA LEU A 55 7.55 4.98 11.53
C LEU A 55 8.36 6.16 11.00
N GLY A 56 7.69 7.12 10.34
CA GLY A 56 8.29 8.35 9.83
C GLY A 56 8.88 9.20 10.96
N SER A 57 8.25 9.24 12.14
CA SER A 57 8.78 9.95 13.31
C SER A 57 10.05 9.28 13.87
N ALA A 58 10.10 7.95 13.90
CA ALA A 58 11.29 7.20 14.32
C ALA A 58 12.46 7.40 13.34
N LEU A 59 12.17 7.36 12.03
CA LEU A 59 13.14 7.62 10.98
C LEU A 59 13.66 9.06 11.01
N ALA A 60 12.78 10.05 11.22
CA ALA A 60 13.16 11.46 11.30
C ALA A 60 14.11 11.74 12.47
N ALA A 61 13.99 11.01 13.58
CA ALA A 61 14.93 11.12 14.71
C ALA A 61 16.36 10.69 14.34
N GLY A 62 16.52 9.86 13.30
CA GLY A 62 17.80 9.48 12.71
C GLY A 62 18.19 10.28 11.46
N GLY A 63 17.40 11.28 11.06
CA GLY A 63 17.66 12.08 9.86
C GLY A 63 17.18 11.43 8.55
N TYR A 64 16.31 10.43 8.62
CA TYR A 64 15.73 9.75 7.46
C TYR A 64 14.28 10.17 7.22
N GLU A 65 13.81 10.03 5.99
CA GLU A 65 12.43 10.30 5.61
C GLU A 65 11.77 9.04 5.04
N LEU A 66 10.45 8.94 5.21
CA LEU A 66 9.64 7.83 4.69
C LEU A 66 8.72 8.34 3.57
N ASP A 67 8.89 7.80 2.37
CA ASP A 67 8.12 8.16 1.19
C ASP A 67 7.12 7.07 0.82
N SER A 68 5.93 7.47 0.37
CA SER A 68 4.97 6.53 -0.21
C SER A 68 5.40 6.11 -1.62
N VAL A 69 5.13 4.84 -1.96
CA VAL A 69 5.47 4.28 -3.27
C VAL A 69 4.20 3.95 -4.03
N THR A 70 3.99 4.62 -5.15
CA THR A 70 2.91 4.32 -6.09
C THR A 70 3.45 3.43 -7.21
N GLY A 71 3.59 2.14 -6.92
CA GLY A 71 4.01 1.13 -7.89
C GLY A 71 3.61 -0.27 -7.43
N PRO A 72 3.42 -1.23 -8.35
CA PRO A 72 3.13 -2.61 -7.97
C PRO A 72 4.36 -3.20 -7.28
N PHE A 73 4.29 -3.38 -5.97
CA PHE A 73 5.26 -4.15 -5.20
C PHE A 73 4.54 -5.30 -4.52
N ARG A 74 5.15 -6.49 -4.51
CA ARG A 74 4.64 -7.64 -3.78
C ARG A 74 5.81 -8.36 -3.16
N SER A 75 5.78 -8.47 -1.84
CA SER A 75 6.81 -9.20 -1.13
C SER A 75 6.54 -10.71 -1.19
N SER A 76 7.52 -11.49 -0.76
CA SER A 76 7.28 -12.91 -0.49
C SER A 76 6.41 -13.00 0.76
N GLU A 77 5.14 -13.34 0.56
CA GLU A 77 4.11 -13.30 1.61
C GLU A 77 3.31 -14.62 1.60
N PRO A 78 2.83 -15.08 2.77
CA PRO A 78 1.91 -16.21 2.83
C PRO A 78 0.56 -15.84 2.19
N ALA A 79 -0.20 -16.85 1.75
CA ALA A 79 -1.44 -16.65 1.00
C ALA A 79 -2.50 -15.80 1.74
N ALA A 80 -2.45 -15.76 3.07
CA ALA A 80 -3.35 -14.94 3.90
C ALA A 80 -3.18 -13.43 3.67
N PHE A 81 -2.03 -12.97 3.15
CA PHE A 81 -1.73 -11.54 2.98
C PHE A 81 -2.19 -10.96 1.63
N ILE A 82 -2.57 -11.81 0.66
CA ILE A 82 -2.86 -11.42 -0.73
C ILE A 82 -4.01 -10.40 -0.84
N GLY A 83 -5.01 -10.52 0.04
CA GLY A 83 -6.20 -9.65 0.04
C GLY A 83 -6.20 -8.57 1.11
N LEU A 84 -5.13 -8.44 1.90
CA LEU A 84 -5.11 -7.47 3.00
C LEU A 84 -4.94 -6.05 2.45
N PRO A 85 -5.64 -5.05 3.02
CA PRO A 85 -5.31 -3.65 2.76
C PRO A 85 -3.85 -3.40 3.14
N ARG A 86 -3.09 -2.79 2.24
CA ARG A 86 -1.68 -2.50 2.46
C ARG A 86 -1.25 -1.23 1.75
N ALA A 87 -0.20 -0.61 2.28
CA ALA A 87 0.54 0.44 1.58
C ALA A 87 2.03 0.10 1.58
N VAL A 88 2.71 0.61 0.56
CA VAL A 88 4.14 0.40 0.35
C VAL A 88 4.84 1.75 0.46
N TYR A 89 5.91 1.76 1.24
CA TYR A 89 6.75 2.91 1.48
C TYR A 89 8.21 2.56 1.18
N ARG A 90 9.05 3.58 1.16
CA ARG A 90 10.50 3.46 1.08
C ARG A 90 11.13 4.48 2.00
N VAL A 91 12.28 4.14 2.57
CA VAL A 91 13.13 5.14 3.20
C VAL A 91 13.82 5.93 2.10
N ARG A 92 13.86 7.26 2.23
CA ARG A 92 14.60 8.12 1.30
C ARG A 92 16.09 7.99 1.58
N LEU A 93 16.73 7.13 0.81
CA LEU A 93 18.18 6.93 0.77
C LEU A 93 18.73 7.38 -0.58
N ALA A 94 20.06 7.44 -0.70
CA ALA A 94 20.71 7.75 -1.97
C ALA A 94 20.37 6.70 -3.05
N ASP A 95 20.21 5.44 -2.63
CA ASP A 95 19.76 4.33 -3.47
C ASP A 95 18.25 4.07 -3.28
N PRO A 96 17.43 4.13 -4.35
CA PRO A 96 16.00 3.89 -4.26
C PRO A 96 15.60 2.40 -4.13
N ASP A 97 16.52 1.44 -4.28
CA ASP A 97 16.21 0.00 -4.35
C ASP A 97 16.50 -0.79 -3.05
N ASP A 98 16.80 -0.09 -1.94
CA ASP A 98 17.23 -0.65 -0.63
C ASP A 98 16.18 -1.46 0.17
N GLY A 99 15.04 -1.76 -0.44
CA GLY A 99 14.00 -2.61 0.15
C GLY A 99 12.80 -1.81 0.64
N PRO A 100 11.59 -2.10 0.14
CA PRO A 100 10.39 -1.41 0.57
C PRO A 100 9.96 -1.80 1.99
N VAL A 101 9.27 -0.85 2.61
CA VAL A 101 8.50 -1.03 3.83
C VAL A 101 7.06 -1.32 3.43
N VAL A 102 6.50 -2.44 3.88
CA VAL A 102 5.08 -2.77 3.64
C VAL A 102 4.33 -2.75 4.95
N ILE A 103 3.23 -1.98 4.99
CA ILE A 103 2.33 -1.93 6.14
C ILE A 103 1.02 -2.59 5.73
N TYR A 104 0.68 -3.71 6.38
CA TYR A 104 -0.58 -4.43 6.22
C TYR A 104 -1.53 -4.07 7.34
N GLN A 105 -2.81 -3.96 7.04
CA GLN A 105 -3.86 -3.81 8.04
C GLN A 105 -4.62 -5.11 8.25
N LEU A 106 -4.83 -5.44 9.52
CA LEU A 106 -5.69 -6.51 9.98
C LEU A 106 -6.92 -5.93 10.71
N PRO A 107 -7.97 -6.74 10.95
CA PRO A 107 -9.19 -6.28 11.63
C PRO A 107 -8.93 -5.69 13.02
N ASP A 108 -7.98 -6.26 13.77
CA ASP A 108 -7.62 -5.84 15.11
C ASP A 108 -6.18 -6.22 15.49
N ALA A 109 -5.74 -5.80 16.67
CA ALA A 109 -4.39 -6.05 17.16
C ALA A 109 -4.10 -7.53 17.45
N ASN A 110 -5.10 -8.33 17.80
CA ASN A 110 -4.87 -9.74 18.07
C ASN A 110 -4.64 -10.50 16.76
N ALA A 111 -5.46 -10.21 15.73
CA ALA A 111 -5.27 -10.70 14.37
C ALA A 111 -3.92 -10.25 13.78
N ALA A 112 -3.52 -9.00 13.99
CA ALA A 112 -2.20 -8.50 13.58
C ALA A 112 -1.06 -9.25 14.26
N GLY A 113 -1.20 -9.58 15.55
CA GLY A 113 -0.18 -10.33 16.27
C GLY A 113 0.00 -11.75 15.75
N SER A 114 -1.11 -12.47 15.51
CA SER A 114 -1.05 -13.80 14.89
C SER A 114 -0.46 -13.74 13.47
N ALA A 115 -0.93 -12.79 12.65
CA ALA A 115 -0.43 -12.63 11.29
C ALA A 115 1.07 -12.26 11.23
N ALA A 116 1.57 -11.46 12.18
CA ALA A 116 2.98 -11.14 12.29
C ALA A 116 3.83 -12.37 12.63
N ALA A 117 3.35 -13.23 13.54
CA ALA A 117 4.02 -14.49 13.86
C ALA A 117 4.07 -15.42 12.65
N ASP A 118 2.94 -15.61 11.97
CA ASP A 118 2.84 -16.46 10.77
C ASP A 118 3.73 -15.92 9.64
N LEU A 119 3.79 -14.60 9.45
CA LEU A 119 4.66 -13.97 8.45
C LEU A 119 6.13 -14.19 8.81
N ALA A 120 6.52 -14.01 10.07
CA ALA A 120 7.89 -14.23 10.51
C ALA A 120 8.34 -15.70 10.32
N GLU A 121 7.46 -16.66 10.62
CA GLU A 121 7.70 -18.09 10.37
C GLU A 121 7.78 -18.40 8.87
N TYR A 122 6.91 -17.80 8.06
CA TYR A 122 6.97 -17.95 6.60
C TYR A 122 8.28 -17.40 6.03
N LEU A 123 8.74 -16.25 6.50
CA LEU A 123 9.99 -15.62 6.06
C LEU A 123 11.23 -16.40 6.49
N ALA A 124 11.15 -17.09 7.63
CA ALA A 124 12.15 -18.06 8.08
C ALA A 124 12.22 -19.30 7.16
N SER A 125 11.13 -19.64 6.49
CA SER A 125 11.06 -20.81 5.61
C SER A 125 11.90 -20.66 4.34
N GLY A 126 12.35 -21.78 3.79
CA GLY A 126 13.12 -21.80 2.53
C GLY A 126 12.37 -21.19 1.33
N SER A 127 11.03 -21.22 1.34
CA SER A 127 10.20 -20.68 0.26
C SER A 127 10.25 -19.17 0.15
N ALA A 128 10.50 -18.45 1.25
CA ALA A 128 10.65 -17.00 1.21
C ALA A 128 12.07 -16.58 0.80
N LYS A 129 13.09 -17.35 1.23
CA LYS A 129 14.51 -17.05 0.99
C LYS A 129 14.86 -16.94 -0.50
N VAL A 130 14.14 -17.61 -1.40
CA VAL A 130 14.38 -17.51 -2.86
C VAL A 130 13.99 -16.16 -3.47
N ASN A 131 13.16 -15.38 -2.77
CA ASN A 131 12.64 -14.10 -3.26
C ASN A 131 13.42 -12.90 -2.69
N TYR A 132 14.37 -13.14 -1.77
CA TYR A 132 15.24 -12.12 -1.21
C TYR A 132 16.70 -12.35 -1.60
N PRO A 133 17.52 -11.29 -1.61
CA PRO A 133 18.98 -11.43 -1.62
C PRO A 133 19.48 -12.36 -0.52
N ALA A 134 20.59 -13.05 -0.77
CA ALA A 134 21.17 -14.00 0.21
C ALA A 134 21.63 -13.32 1.51
N ASP A 135 21.93 -12.03 1.45
CA ASP A 135 22.37 -11.19 2.56
C ASP A 135 21.24 -10.29 3.11
N ALA A 136 20.00 -10.51 2.69
CA ALA A 136 18.87 -9.70 3.12
C ALA A 136 18.64 -9.86 4.63
N LEU A 137 18.55 -8.72 5.30
CA LEU A 137 18.06 -8.58 6.65
C LEU A 137 16.57 -8.28 6.57
N VAL A 138 15.77 -9.00 7.33
CA VAL A 138 14.31 -8.89 7.31
C VAL A 138 13.80 -8.68 8.72
N SER A 139 12.84 -7.78 8.89
CA SER A 139 12.17 -7.51 10.16
C SER A 139 10.66 -7.51 9.99
N VAL A 140 9.98 -8.11 10.97
CA VAL A 140 8.53 -8.11 11.09
C VAL A 140 8.17 -7.50 12.43
N ALA A 141 7.31 -6.50 12.43
CA ALA A 141 6.81 -5.86 13.63
C ALA A 141 5.29 -5.69 13.60
N GLN A 142 4.68 -5.65 14.78
CA GLN A 142 3.27 -5.31 14.94
C GLN A 142 3.14 -3.93 15.58
N LEU A 143 2.28 -3.08 15.02
CA LEU A 143 1.88 -1.81 15.61
C LEU A 143 0.35 -1.68 15.61
N GLY A 144 -0.27 -1.89 16.77
CA GLY A 144 -1.73 -1.95 16.88
C GLY A 144 -2.32 -3.02 15.95
N PRO A 145 -3.28 -2.67 15.08
CA PRO A 145 -3.89 -3.60 14.10
C PRO A 145 -3.07 -3.73 12.81
N THR A 146 -1.83 -3.26 12.77
CA THR A 146 -0.98 -3.37 11.57
C THR A 146 0.20 -4.29 11.77
N VAL A 147 0.66 -4.86 10.65
CA VAL A 147 1.92 -5.60 10.53
C VAL A 147 2.83 -4.82 9.59
N ILE A 148 4.07 -4.61 10.00
CA ILE A 148 5.11 -3.91 9.26
C ILE A 148 6.14 -4.96 8.83
N LEU A 149 6.37 -5.08 7.53
CA LEU A 149 7.46 -5.85 6.94
C LEU A 149 8.50 -4.87 6.40
N THR A 150 9.73 -4.99 6.87
CA THR A 150 10.87 -4.28 6.29
C THR A 150 11.95 -5.28 5.92
N TRP A 151 12.70 -4.99 4.87
CA TRP A 151 13.91 -5.72 4.55
C TRP A 151 14.91 -4.80 3.89
N PHE A 152 16.19 -5.16 3.96
CA PHE A 152 17.31 -4.45 3.37
C PHE A 152 18.42 -5.45 3.03
N SER A 153 19.20 -5.21 1.97
CA SER A 153 20.35 -6.04 1.58
C SER A 153 21.62 -5.19 1.52
N PRO A 154 22.62 -5.43 2.40
CA PRO A 154 23.86 -4.65 2.40
C PRO A 154 24.61 -4.66 1.07
N GLY A 155 24.67 -5.80 0.39
CA GLY A 155 25.37 -5.97 -0.88
C GLY A 155 24.65 -5.38 -2.08
N ARG A 156 23.41 -4.88 -1.90
CA ARG A 156 22.67 -4.14 -2.92
C ARG A 156 22.60 -2.64 -2.66
N SER A 157 23.09 -2.17 -1.52
CA SER A 157 23.04 -0.76 -1.15
C SER A 157 24.33 -0.04 -1.53
N ASP A 158 24.20 1.14 -2.15
CA ASP A 158 25.32 2.05 -2.37
C ASP A 158 25.82 2.69 -1.06
N ASP A 159 24.99 2.74 -0.01
CA ASP A 159 25.35 3.19 1.35
C ASP A 159 24.80 2.22 2.42
N PRO A 160 25.48 1.07 2.62
CA PRO A 160 25.00 0.03 3.52
C PRO A 160 24.89 0.48 4.99
N ASP A 161 25.70 1.45 5.41
CA ASP A 161 25.69 1.95 6.78
C ASP A 161 24.44 2.81 7.03
N ALA A 162 24.09 3.69 6.08
CA ALA A 162 22.86 4.47 6.16
C ALA A 162 21.62 3.58 6.08
N ALA A 163 21.60 2.61 5.16
CA ALA A 163 20.50 1.65 5.02
C ALA A 163 20.33 0.79 6.28
N ARG A 164 21.45 0.34 6.87
CA ARG A 164 21.43 -0.39 8.15
C ARG A 164 20.90 0.46 9.29
N GLY A 165 21.33 1.71 9.41
CA GLY A 165 20.85 2.64 10.43
C GLY A 165 19.35 2.87 10.35
N ALA A 166 18.81 3.07 9.14
CA ALA A 166 17.38 3.19 8.91
C ALA A 166 16.62 1.89 9.25
N PHE A 167 17.15 0.73 8.83
CA PHE A 167 16.58 -0.58 9.17
C PHE A 167 16.48 -0.80 10.69
N ASP A 168 17.56 -0.51 11.42
CA ASP A 168 17.61 -0.68 12.87
C ASP A 168 16.64 0.27 13.59
N LEU A 169 16.49 1.51 13.12
CA LEU A 169 15.48 2.46 13.64
C LEU A 169 14.06 1.94 13.43
N MET A 170 13.73 1.46 12.24
CA MET A 170 12.41 0.88 11.96
C MET A 170 12.15 -0.36 12.83
N ALA A 171 13.18 -1.18 13.09
CA ALA A 171 13.06 -2.35 13.95
C ALA A 171 12.76 -2.01 15.43
N THR A 172 12.93 -0.76 15.86
CA THR A 172 12.51 -0.29 17.20
C THR A 172 11.01 0.01 17.29
N VAL A 173 10.30 0.10 16.17
CA VAL A 173 8.90 0.48 16.13
C VAL A 173 7.99 -0.73 16.32
N GLY A 174 7.14 -0.66 17.34
CA GLY A 174 6.16 -1.69 17.64
C GLY A 174 6.75 -2.93 18.33
N ARG A 175 6.00 -4.03 18.30
CA ARG A 175 6.41 -5.31 18.87
C ARG A 175 7.08 -6.15 17.78
N ALA A 176 8.37 -6.45 17.94
CA ALA A 176 9.11 -7.28 17.00
C ALA A 176 8.71 -8.77 17.07
N TYR A 177 8.73 -9.43 15.90
CA TYR A 177 8.57 -10.87 15.73
C TYR A 177 9.82 -11.42 15.06
N GLN A 178 10.43 -12.42 15.69
CA GLN A 178 11.74 -12.91 15.27
C GLN A 178 11.61 -13.76 14.00
N VAL A 179 12.29 -13.34 12.93
CA VAL A 179 12.52 -14.16 11.74
C VAL A 179 13.74 -15.02 12.03
N LEU A 180 13.52 -16.25 12.49
CA LEU A 180 14.60 -17.19 12.79
C LEU A 180 15.17 -17.79 11.48
N PRO A 181 16.48 -17.96 11.34
CA PRO A 181 17.08 -18.57 10.14
C PRO A 181 16.81 -20.06 10.01
#